data_AF-A0A269PHP8-F1
#
_entry.id   AF-A0A269PHP8-F1
#
_cell.length_a   1.000
_cell.length_b   1.000
_cell.length_c   1.000
_cell.angle_alpha   90.00
_cell.angle_beta   90.00
_cell.angle_gamma   90.00
#
_symmetry.space_group_name_H-M   'P 1'
#
loop_
_entity.id
_entity.type
_entity.pdbx_description
1 polymer ?
#
loop_
_entity_poly.entity_id
_entity_poly.type
_entity_poly.pdbx_seq_one_letter_code
_entity_poly.pdbx_strand_id
1 'polypeptide(L)'
;MNYLAKGLMSEEKFNLLMQLTKVSSEPVKQALSDHLVKGMNKIDAAVYNEIPQQNFNRAFQRLNNIAGIVENIKELDWLKINESK
;
A
#
# COMPACT_ATOMS: atom_id res chain seq x y z
N MET A 1 -9.98 -6.01 6.79
CA MET A 1 -10.12 -6.07 5.32
C MET A 1 -8.78 -5.76 4.68
N ASN A 2 -8.43 -6.45 3.59
CA ASN A 2 -7.20 -6.18 2.83
C ASN A 2 -7.56 -5.32 1.61
N TYR A 3 -7.06 -4.08 1.60
CA TYR A 3 -7.27 -3.09 0.54
C TYR A 3 -6.14 -3.11 -0.49
N LEU A 4 -5.03 -3.76 -0.15
CA LEU A 4 -3.84 -3.84 -0.97
C LEU A 4 -3.67 -5.24 -1.56
N ALA A 5 -3.57 -5.30 -2.88
CA ALA A 5 -3.37 -6.52 -3.63
C ALA A 5 -2.05 -6.49 -4.41
N LYS A 6 -1.46 -7.66 -4.59
CA LYS A 6 -0.20 -7.90 -5.31
C LYS A 6 -0.32 -7.45 -6.77
N GLY A 7 0.58 -6.59 -7.23
CA GLY A 7 0.71 -6.19 -8.63
C GLY A 7 -0.49 -5.45 -9.24
N LEU A 8 -1.41 -4.92 -8.42
CA LEU A 8 -2.60 -4.19 -8.89
C LEU A 8 -2.52 -2.68 -8.64
N MET A 9 -1.41 -2.19 -8.09
CA MET A 9 -1.23 -0.78 -7.76
C MET A 9 -0.30 -0.11 -8.78
N SER A 10 -0.68 1.06 -9.29
CA SER A 10 0.23 1.89 -10.09
C SER A 10 1.31 2.52 -9.20
N GLU A 11 2.45 2.88 -9.79
CA GLU A 11 3.54 3.52 -9.07
C GLU A 11 3.10 4.87 -8.47
N GLU A 12 2.27 5.64 -9.17
CA GLU A 12 1.73 6.91 -8.68
C GLU A 12 0.83 6.71 -7.45
N LYS A 13 -0.08 5.72 -7.49
CA LYS A 13 -0.94 5.40 -6.34
C LYS A 13 -0.10 4.94 -5.15
N PHE A 14 0.92 4.13 -5.40
CA PHE A 14 1.86 3.69 -4.37
C PHE A 14 2.56 4.89 -3.71
N ASN A 15 3.12 5.79 -4.51
CA ASN A 15 3.82 6.98 -4.02
C ASN A 15 2.92 7.90 -3.20
N LEU A 16 1.66 8.10 -3.61
CA LEU A 16 0.68 8.87 -2.84
C LEU A 16 0.38 8.24 -1.48
N LEU A 17 0.14 6.92 -1.44
CA LEU A 17 -0.06 6.22 -0.17
C LEU A 17 1.20 6.26 0.71
N MET A 18 2.38 6.23 0.08
CA MET A 18 3.66 6.31 0.77
C MET A 18 3.89 7.66 1.46
N GLN A 19 3.35 8.76 0.91
CA GLN A 19 3.42 10.08 1.56
C GLN A 19 2.61 10.14 2.87
N LEU A 20 1.59 9.31 3.01
CA LEU A 20 0.71 9.27 4.18
C LEU A 20 1.24 8.34 5.30
N THR A 21 2.24 7.51 5.00
CA THR A 21 2.81 6.55 5.96
C THR A 21 4.12 7.05 6.56
N LYS A 22 4.42 6.58 7.77
CA LYS A 22 5.68 6.86 8.48
C LYS A 22 6.79 5.85 8.17
N VAL A 23 6.68 5.10 7.07
CA VAL A 23 7.73 4.16 6.66
C VAL A 23 8.88 4.94 6.03
N SER A 24 9.97 5.11 6.78
CA SER A 24 11.14 5.88 6.35
C SER A 24 12.24 5.02 5.72
N SER A 25 12.34 3.74 6.08
CA SER A 25 13.37 2.82 5.61
C SER A 25 13.22 2.53 4.11
N GLU A 26 14.23 2.92 3.33
CA GLU A 26 14.20 2.77 1.87
C GLU A 26 14.09 1.31 1.40
N PRO A 27 14.84 0.33 1.95
CA PRO A 27 14.66 -1.09 1.61
C PRO A 27 13.24 -1.61 1.87
N VAL A 28 12.58 -1.11 2.92
CA VAL A 28 11.19 -1.48 3.21
C VAL A 28 10.22 -0.88 2.20
N LYS A 29 10.45 0.36 1.74
CA LYS A 29 9.63 0.97 0.67
C LYS A 29 9.79 0.20 -0.64
N GLN A 30 11.01 -0.16 -1.00
CA GLN A 30 11.30 -0.93 -2.22
C GLN A 30 10.62 -2.29 -2.17
N ALA A 31 10.72 -3.03 -1.05
CA ALA A 31 10.02 -4.30 -0.89
C ALA A 31 8.49 -4.17 -1.04
N LEU A 32 7.90 -3.10 -0.48
CA LEU A 32 6.46 -2.85 -0.65
C LEU A 32 6.11 -2.56 -2.12
N SER A 33 6.91 -1.75 -2.82
CA SER A 33 6.73 -1.46 -4.24
C SER A 33 6.84 -2.72 -5.09
N ASP A 34 7.86 -3.55 -4.84
CA ASP A 34 8.08 -4.82 -5.52
C ASP A 34 6.87 -5.75 -5.37
N HIS A 35 6.25 -5.79 -4.19
CA HIS A 35 5.04 -6.59 -3.97
C HIS A 35 3.78 -5.97 -4.62
N LEU A 36 3.53 -4.69 -4.38
CA LEU A 36 2.25 -4.03 -4.70
C LEU A 36 2.17 -3.54 -6.15
N VAL A 37 3.30 -3.11 -6.71
CA VAL A 37 3.40 -2.57 -8.06
C VAL A 37 3.92 -3.64 -9.02
N LYS A 38 5.07 -4.25 -8.70
CA LYS A 38 5.73 -5.23 -9.61
C LYS A 38 5.20 -6.65 -9.48
N GLY A 39 4.41 -6.94 -8.45
CA GLY A 39 3.78 -8.25 -8.27
C GLY A 39 4.74 -9.35 -7.84
N MET A 40 5.74 -9.07 -7.01
CA MET A 40 6.48 -10.12 -6.28
C MET A 40 5.63 -10.70 -5.15
N ASN A 41 5.93 -11.92 -4.68
CA ASN A 41 5.32 -12.40 -3.43
C ASN A 41 5.93 -11.65 -2.23
N LYS A 42 5.22 -11.62 -1.09
CA LYS A 42 5.68 -10.89 0.11
C LYS A 42 7.04 -11.37 0.62
N ILE A 43 7.26 -12.68 0.60
CA ILE A 43 8.52 -13.30 1.04
C ILE A 43 9.64 -12.94 0.07
N ASP A 44 9.42 -13.16 -1.23
CA ASP A 44 10.40 -12.87 -2.26
C ASP A 44 10.80 -11.38 -2.26
N ALA A 45 9.84 -10.47 -2.12
CA ALA A 45 10.10 -9.03 -2.03
C ALA A 45 10.92 -8.67 -0.78
N ALA A 46 10.64 -9.28 0.37
CA ALA A 46 11.41 -9.04 1.59
C ALA A 46 12.85 -9.56 1.46
N VAL A 47 13.02 -10.78 0.93
CA VAL A 47 14.33 -11.40 0.71
C VAL A 47 15.15 -10.62 -0.32
N TYR A 48 14.54 -10.23 -1.44
CA TYR A 48 15.20 -9.48 -2.51
C TYR A 48 15.74 -8.13 -2.04
N ASN A 49 15.06 -7.49 -1.09
CA ASN A 49 15.46 -6.21 -0.51
C ASN A 49 16.23 -6.36 0.81
N GLU A 50 16.66 -7.57 1.15
CA GLU A 50 17.47 -7.88 2.34
C GLU A 50 16.83 -7.41 3.66
N ILE A 51 15.49 -7.44 3.77
CA ILE A 51 14.77 -7.09 4.99
C ILE A 51 14.18 -8.31 5.69
N PRO A 52 14.14 -8.34 7.04
CA PRO A 52 13.37 -9.34 7.77
C PRO A 52 11.90 -9.31 7.38
N GLN A 53 11.28 -10.49 7.23
CA GLN A 53 9.86 -10.61 6.88
C GLN A 53 8.94 -9.85 7.85
N GLN A 54 9.30 -9.75 9.13
CA GLN A 54 8.50 -9.00 10.11
C GLN A 54 8.48 -7.49 9.81
N ASN A 55 9.56 -6.94 9.23
CA ASN A 55 9.60 -5.53 8.83
C ASN A 55 8.66 -5.27 7.67
N PHE A 56 8.68 -6.15 6.65
CA PHE A 56 7.73 -6.11 5.55
C PHE A 56 6.29 -6.18 6.08
N ASN A 57 5.97 -7.18 6.90
CA ASN A 57 4.61 -7.40 7.39
C ASN A 57 4.07 -6.20 8.17
N ARG A 58 4.89 -5.61 9.06
CA ARG A 58 4.50 -4.41 9.83
C ARG A 58 4.26 -3.21 8.92
N ALA A 59 5.11 -3.00 7.92
CA ALA A 59 4.97 -1.89 6.99
C ALA A 59 3.76 -2.08 6.06
N PHE A 60 3.55 -3.29 5.54
CA PHE A 60 2.39 -3.66 4.73
C PHE A 60 1.09 -3.43 5.50
N GLN A 61 1.02 -3.87 6.76
CA GLN A 61 -0.18 -3.67 7.57
C GLN A 61 -0.50 -2.20 7.78
N ARG A 62 0.52 -1.37 8.05
CA ARG A 62 0.34 0.09 8.19
C ARG A 62 -0.17 0.72 6.92
N LEU A 63 0.42 0.39 5.78
CA LEU A 63 0.00 0.90 4.48
C LEU A 63 -1.42 0.44 4.13
N ASN A 64 -1.77 -0.81 4.45
CA ASN A 64 -3.11 -1.35 4.23
C ASN A 64 -4.18 -0.64 5.08
N ASN A 65 -3.85 -0.25 6.31
CA ASN A 65 -4.75 0.54 7.14
C ASN A 65 -4.98 1.94 6.54
N ILE A 66 -3.92 2.60 6.05
CA ILE A 66 -4.02 3.90 5.36
C ILE A 66 -4.87 3.78 4.10
N ALA A 67 -4.64 2.73 3.29
CA ALA A 67 -5.44 2.46 2.10
C ALA A 67 -6.93 2.32 2.46
N GLY A 68 -7.27 1.63 3.55
CA GLY A 68 -8.66 1.55 4.03
C GLY A 68 -9.27 2.90 4.36
N ILE A 69 -8.52 3.79 5.02
CA ILE A 69 -8.99 5.17 5.29
C ILE A 69 -9.27 5.92 3.99
N VAL A 70 -8.35 5.81 3.01
CA VAL A 70 -8.51 6.47 1.71
C VAL A 70 -9.72 5.94 0.93
N GLU A 71 -9.95 4.63 0.92
CA GLU A 71 -11.13 4.06 0.25
C GLU A 71 -12.43 4.48 0.94
N ASN A 72 -12.48 4.57 2.28
CA ASN A 72 -13.64 5.08 3.00
C ASN A 72 -13.94 6.56 2.66
N ILE A 73 -12.90 7.40 2.52
CA ILE A 73 -13.08 8.81 2.10
C ILE A 73 -13.69 8.87 0.70
N LYS A 74 -13.18 8.07 -0.25
CA LYS A 74 -13.73 8.02 -1.61
C LYS A 74 -15.18 7.57 -1.64
N GLU A 75 -15.55 6.62 -0.79
CA GLU A 75 -16.93 6.15 -0.68
C GLU A 75 -17.87 7.30 -0.25
N LEU A 76 -17.47 8.09 0.76
CA LEU A 76 -18.22 9.27 1.20
C LEU A 76 -18.33 10.33 0.09
N ASP A 77 -17.23 10.62 -0.61
CA ASP A 77 -17.21 11.58 -1.71
C ASP A 77 -18.09 11.10 -2.88
N TRP A 78 -18.04 9.81 -3.20
CA TRP A 78 -18.85 9.21 -4.25
C TRP A 78 -20.35 9.28 -3.96
N LEU A 79 -20.76 8.99 -2.72
CA LEU A 79 -22.15 9.11 -2.29
C LEU A 79 -22.66 10.55 -2.47
N LYS A 80 -21.87 11.54 -2.03
CA LYS A 80 -22.23 12.96 -2.16
C LYS A 80 -22.38 13.42 -3.61
N ILE A 81 -21.50 12.95 -4.51
CA ILE A 81 -21.58 13.27 -5.95
C ILE A 81 -22.86 12.71 -6.57
N ASN A 82 -23.29 11.52 -6.16
CA ASN A 82 -24.47 10.86 -6.71
C ASN A 82 -25.78 11.31 -6.07
N GLU A 83 -25.78 11.78 -4.83
CA GLU A 83 -26.94 12.45 -4.22
C GLU A 83 -27.25 13.82 -4.86
N SER A 84 -26.25 14.44 -5.49
CA SER A 84 -26.37 15.75 -6.15
C SER A 84 -26.77 15.66 -7.63
N LYS A 85 -27.09 14.46 -8.14
CA LYS A 85 -27.57 14.21 -9.51
C LYS A 85 -29.02 13.76 -9.48
#